data_AF-A0A2V7U0S2-F1
#
_entry.id   AF-A0A2V7U0S2-F1
#
_cell.length_a   1.000
_cell.length_b   1.000
_cell.length_c   1.000
_cell.angle_alpha   90.00
_cell.angle_beta   90.00
_cell.angle_gamma   90.00
#
_symmetry.space_group_name_H-M   'P 1'
#
loop_
_entity.id
_entity.type
_entity.pdbx_description
1 polymer ?
#
loop_
_entity_poly.entity_id
_entity_poly.type
_entity_poly.pdbx_seq_one_letter_code
_entity_poly.pdbx_strand_id
1 'polypeptide(L)'
;MIVPRKLGAPENPELAVGALALAGGEEIALVDERTVRALGVPEPYLREEIERQRREILRREAAYREGRPPEPIEGRVAVLVDDGVATGLTARAAARAVARGSPREVIVAVPVAPPEAVREFAAEGVPLEALETPSPFGAVGRFYVDFRQIEDAEVKAVLRAHRAV
;
A
#
# COMPACT_ATOMS: atom_id res chain seq x y z
N MET A 1 -1.51 11.91 1.37
CA MET A 1 -0.92 10.63 1.82
C MET A 1 -2.01 9.56 1.84
N ILE A 2 -1.63 8.29 1.76
CA ILE A 2 -2.49 7.13 1.97
C ILE A 2 -1.78 6.18 2.94
N VAL A 3 -2.53 5.46 3.78
CA VAL A 3 -1.98 4.49 4.74
C VAL A 3 -2.55 3.12 4.44
N PRO A 4 -1.96 2.35 3.51
CA PRO A 4 -2.38 0.99 3.25
C PRO A 4 -1.78 0.03 4.30
N ARG A 5 -2.39 -1.14 4.48
CA ARG A 5 -1.94 -2.19 5.40
C ARG A 5 -1.94 -3.55 4.73
N LYS A 6 -0.99 -4.40 5.09
CA LYS A 6 -1.00 -5.83 4.79
C LYS A 6 -2.01 -6.55 5.70
N LEU A 7 -2.74 -7.51 5.16
CA LEU A 7 -3.48 -8.51 5.92
C LEU A 7 -2.52 -9.70 6.09
N GLY A 8 -2.11 -9.98 7.32
CA GLY A 8 -1.16 -11.06 7.63
C GLY A 8 -1.83 -12.44 7.71
N ALA A 9 -1.05 -13.51 7.59
CA ALA A 9 -1.53 -14.87 7.84
C ALA A 9 -1.62 -15.16 9.37
N PRO A 10 -2.50 -16.07 9.83
CA PRO A 10 -2.69 -16.38 11.25
C PRO A 10 -1.40 -16.73 12.02
N GLU A 11 -0.57 -17.59 11.44
CA GLU A 11 0.65 -18.11 12.08
C GLU A 11 1.90 -17.34 11.66
N ASN A 12 1.80 -16.50 10.63
CA ASN A 12 2.90 -15.71 10.12
C ASN A 12 2.39 -14.33 9.66
N PRO A 13 2.32 -13.35 10.57
CA PRO A 13 1.87 -12.00 10.23
C PRO A 13 2.71 -11.31 9.17
N GLU A 14 3.96 -11.76 8.96
CA GLU A 14 4.82 -11.22 7.92
C GLU A 14 4.46 -11.72 6.52
N LEU A 15 3.79 -12.86 6.42
CA LEU A 15 3.26 -13.36 5.16
C LEU A 15 1.93 -12.67 4.83
N ALA A 16 1.89 -11.95 3.71
CA ALA A 16 0.70 -11.29 3.23
C ALA A 16 -0.31 -12.30 2.65
N VAL A 17 -1.53 -12.31 3.17
CA VAL A 17 -2.69 -12.99 2.55
C VAL A 17 -3.60 -12.00 1.83
N GLY A 18 -3.30 -10.71 1.96
CA GLY A 18 -4.07 -9.64 1.35
C GLY A 18 -3.54 -8.26 1.75
N ALA A 19 -4.28 -7.23 1.37
CA ALA A 19 -4.02 -5.85 1.75
C ALA A 19 -5.32 -5.06 1.87
N LEU A 20 -5.26 -3.98 2.65
CA LEU A 20 -6.36 -3.07 2.92
C LEU A 20 -5.90 -1.64 2.68
N ALA A 21 -6.71 -0.82 2.03
CA ALA A 21 -6.48 0.61 1.90
C ALA A 21 -7.79 1.38 2.02
N LEU A 22 -7.74 2.54 2.67
CA LEU A 22 -8.87 3.46 2.77
C LEU A 22 -8.50 4.78 2.08
N ALA A 23 -9.43 5.32 1.30
CA ALA A 23 -9.30 6.65 0.71
C ALA A 23 -10.68 7.27 0.51
N GLY A 24 -10.87 8.52 0.96
CA GLY A 24 -12.14 9.25 0.76
C GLY A 24 -13.35 8.60 1.44
N GLY A 25 -13.15 7.76 2.45
CA GLY A 25 -14.22 6.98 3.11
C GLY A 25 -14.50 5.62 2.48
N GLU A 26 -13.90 5.33 1.33
CA GLU A 26 -14.02 4.03 0.65
C GLU A 26 -12.94 3.06 1.13
N GLU A 27 -13.31 1.80 1.28
CA GLU A 27 -12.42 0.71 1.67
C GLU A 27 -12.18 -0.25 0.51
N ILE A 28 -10.91 -0.56 0.25
CA ILE A 28 -10.50 -1.61 -0.69
C ILE A 28 -9.74 -2.68 0.08
N ALA A 29 -10.34 -3.87 0.18
CA ALA A 29 -9.69 -5.08 0.63
C ALA A 29 -9.36 -5.98 -0.57
N LEU A 30 -8.07 -6.30 -0.73
CA LEU A 30 -7.59 -7.29 -1.69
C LEU A 30 -7.17 -8.53 -0.92
N VAL A 31 -7.66 -9.69 -1.35
CA VAL A 31 -7.31 -10.99 -0.76
C VAL A 31 -6.62 -11.83 -1.83
N ASP A 32 -5.46 -12.38 -1.50
CA ASP A 32 -4.82 -13.39 -2.32
C ASP A 32 -5.46 -14.76 -2.02
N GLU A 33 -6.48 -15.04 -2.81
CA GLU A 33 -7.24 -16.28 -2.79
C GLU A 33 -6.38 -17.56 -2.91
N ARG A 34 -5.23 -17.49 -3.61
CA ARG A 34 -4.34 -18.65 -3.74
C ARG A 34 -3.64 -18.91 -2.42
N THR A 35 -3.10 -17.87 -1.80
CA THR A 35 -2.42 -17.96 -0.50
C THR A 35 -3.39 -18.32 0.62
N VAL A 36 -4.59 -17.74 0.63
CA VAL A 36 -5.66 -18.10 1.58
C VAL A 36 -6.00 -19.59 1.51
N ARG A 37 -6.20 -20.13 0.30
CA ARG A 37 -6.49 -21.56 0.12
C ARG A 37 -5.31 -22.44 0.52
N ALA A 38 -4.09 -22.07 0.11
CA ALA A 38 -2.89 -22.85 0.41
C ALA A 38 -2.61 -22.97 1.92
N LEU A 39 -2.92 -21.91 2.68
CA LEU A 39 -2.71 -21.85 4.12
C LEU A 39 -3.96 -22.27 4.93
N GLY A 40 -5.09 -22.53 4.27
CA GLY A 40 -6.35 -22.84 4.94
C GLY A 40 -6.84 -21.72 5.85
N VAL A 41 -6.64 -20.45 5.47
CA VAL A 41 -7.00 -19.31 6.33
C VAL A 41 -8.51 -19.24 6.52
N PRO A 42 -9.02 -19.30 7.76
CA PRO A 42 -10.45 -19.23 8.00
C PRO A 42 -11.05 -17.86 7.65
N GLU A 43 -12.23 -17.84 7.03
CA GLU A 43 -12.96 -16.60 6.74
C GLU A 43 -13.23 -15.73 8.00
N PRO A 44 -13.58 -16.30 9.18
CA PRO A 44 -13.69 -15.50 10.40
C PRO A 44 -12.41 -14.76 10.76
N TYR A 45 -11.25 -15.39 10.58
CA TYR A 45 -9.96 -14.76 10.82
C TYR A 45 -9.73 -13.58 9.86
N LEU A 46 -9.99 -13.77 8.56
CA LEU A 46 -9.81 -12.68 7.59
C LEU A 46 -10.68 -11.46 7.92
N ARG A 47 -11.92 -11.68 8.37
CA ARG A 47 -12.80 -10.59 8.81
C ARG A 47 -12.22 -9.85 10.02
N GLU A 48 -11.77 -10.59 11.04
CA GLU A 48 -11.12 -9.99 12.21
C GLU A 48 -9.82 -9.25 11.87
N GLU A 49 -9.04 -9.78 10.93
CA GLU A 49 -7.82 -9.17 10.41
C GLU A 49 -8.14 -7.82 9.72
N ILE A 50 -9.13 -7.80 8.83
CA ILE A 50 -9.58 -6.59 8.15
C ILE A 50 -10.01 -5.53 9.16
N GLU A 51 -10.84 -5.88 10.14
CA GLU A 51 -11.27 -4.94 11.17
C GLU A 51 -10.10 -4.40 12.01
N ARG A 52 -9.13 -5.25 12.33
CA ARG A 52 -7.94 -4.83 13.07
C ARG A 52 -7.09 -3.86 12.25
N GLN A 53 -6.83 -4.16 10.98
CA GLN A 53 -6.05 -3.28 10.13
C GLN A 53 -6.81 -2.00 9.79
N ARG A 54 -8.14 -2.03 9.63
CA ARG A 54 -8.97 -0.83 9.46
C ARG A 54 -8.78 0.14 10.63
N ARG A 55 -8.87 -0.35 11.87
CA ARG A 55 -8.64 0.49 13.06
C ARG A 55 -7.24 1.10 13.08
N GLU A 56 -6.23 0.34 12.66
CA GLU A 56 -4.85 0.85 12.59
C GLU A 56 -4.66 1.90 11.49
N ILE A 57 -5.30 1.73 10.32
CA ILE A 57 -5.31 2.72 9.24
C ILE A 57 -5.87 4.04 9.76
N LEU A 58 -7.05 4.00 10.39
CA LEU A 58 -7.71 5.19 10.92
C LEU A 58 -6.89 5.87 12.03
N ARG A 59 -6.28 5.08 12.93
CA ARG A 59 -5.39 5.59 13.98
C ARG A 59 -4.18 6.34 13.39
N ARG A 60 -3.48 5.73 12.43
CA ARG A 60 -2.29 6.34 11.78
C ARG A 60 -2.68 7.54 10.93
N GLU A 61 -3.76 7.44 10.17
CA GLU A 61 -4.25 8.55 9.36
C GLU A 61 -4.57 9.77 10.23
N ALA A 62 -5.28 9.59 11.35
CA ALA A 62 -5.54 10.67 12.31
C ALA A 62 -4.24 11.26 12.89
N ALA A 63 -3.31 10.39 13.30
CA ALA A 63 -2.04 10.81 13.89
C ALA A 63 -1.14 11.58 12.91
N TYR A 64 -1.11 11.19 11.64
CA TYR A 64 -0.28 11.82 10.60
C TYR A 64 -0.94 13.07 10.01
N ARG A 65 -2.27 13.10 9.91
CA ARG A 65 -3.01 14.28 9.43
C ARG A 65 -3.07 15.39 10.47
N GLU A 66 -3.10 15.08 11.77
CA GLU A 66 -3.19 16.09 12.83
C GLU A 66 -4.40 17.03 12.62
N GLY A 67 -5.55 16.45 12.23
CA GLY A 67 -6.80 17.18 11.97
C GLY A 67 -6.93 17.79 10.56
N ARG A 68 -5.90 17.68 9.70
CA ARG A 68 -5.95 18.19 8.32
C ARG A 68 -6.85 17.32 7.42
N PRO A 69 -7.64 17.93 6.51
CA PRO A 69 -8.44 17.16 5.57
C PRO A 69 -7.57 16.41 4.53
N PRO A 70 -8.12 15.39 3.85
CA PRO A 70 -7.58 14.84 2.61
C PRO A 70 -7.28 15.91 1.56
N GLU A 71 -6.15 15.74 0.86
CA GLU A 71 -5.84 16.56 -0.31
C GLU A 71 -6.82 16.23 -1.43
N PRO A 72 -7.40 17.22 -2.12
CA PRO A 72 -8.26 16.97 -3.27
C PRO A 72 -7.43 16.44 -4.44
N ILE A 73 -7.82 15.27 -4.96
CA ILE A 73 -7.14 14.59 -6.06
C ILE A 73 -7.97 14.55 -7.35
N GLU A 74 -9.24 15.00 -7.30
CA GLU A 74 -10.14 14.97 -8.45
C GLU A 74 -9.55 15.73 -9.65
N GLY A 75 -9.55 15.07 -10.81
CA GLY A 75 -8.99 15.63 -12.05
C GLY A 75 -7.46 15.84 -12.06
N ARG A 76 -6.75 15.42 -11.00
CA ARG A 76 -5.28 15.51 -10.91
C ARG A 76 -4.62 14.17 -11.24
N VAL A 77 -3.31 14.19 -11.54
CA VAL A 77 -2.51 12.97 -11.57
C VAL A 77 -2.05 12.67 -10.15
N ALA A 78 -2.42 11.50 -9.64
CA ALA A 78 -1.98 11.01 -8.34
C ALA A 78 -0.80 10.04 -8.54
N VAL A 79 0.36 10.39 -8.01
CA VAL A 79 1.54 9.51 -8.02
C VAL A 79 1.68 8.88 -6.63
N LEU A 80 1.58 7.56 -6.58
CA LEU A 80 1.83 6.75 -5.39
C LEU A 80 3.29 6.31 -5.39
N VAL A 81 4.01 6.69 -4.35
CA VAL A 81 5.44 6.39 -4.20
C VAL A 81 5.65 5.49 -3.00
N ASP A 82 6.53 4.50 -3.17
CA ASP A 82 6.99 3.60 -2.11
C ASP A 82 8.49 3.27 -2.31
N ASP A 83 9.13 2.65 -1.32
CA ASP A 83 10.53 2.22 -1.41
C ASP A 83 10.74 1.03 -2.37
N GLY A 84 9.69 0.25 -2.61
CA GLY A 84 9.72 -0.84 -3.55
C GLY A 84 8.41 -1.61 -3.54
N VAL A 85 8.22 -2.43 -4.56
CA VAL A 85 7.10 -3.35 -4.62
C VAL A 85 7.63 -4.77 -4.61
N ALA A 86 7.23 -5.56 -3.61
CA ALA A 86 7.49 -7.00 -3.60
C ALA A 86 6.38 -7.78 -4.32
N THR A 87 5.26 -8.04 -3.63
CA THR A 87 4.08 -8.71 -4.23
C THR A 87 3.09 -7.72 -4.84
N GLY A 88 3.16 -6.45 -4.46
CA GLY A 88 2.29 -5.40 -5.00
C GLY A 88 0.89 -5.31 -4.39
N LEU A 89 0.47 -6.25 -3.54
CA LEU A 89 -0.89 -6.24 -2.96
C LEU A 89 -1.24 -4.92 -2.27
N THR A 90 -0.33 -4.40 -1.44
CA THR A 90 -0.51 -3.14 -0.70
C THR A 90 -0.60 -1.94 -1.64
N ALA A 91 0.30 -1.84 -2.62
CA ALA A 91 0.30 -0.78 -3.61
C ALA A 91 -0.93 -0.84 -4.54
N ARG A 92 -1.38 -2.04 -4.92
CA ARG A 92 -2.62 -2.25 -5.71
C ARG A 92 -3.86 -1.83 -4.93
N ALA A 93 -3.96 -2.20 -3.65
CA ALA A 93 -5.07 -1.77 -2.80
C ALA A 93 -5.09 -0.24 -2.68
N ALA A 94 -3.93 0.38 -2.47
CA ALA A 94 -3.79 1.83 -2.43
C ALA A 94 -4.21 2.50 -3.75
N ALA A 95 -3.73 2.01 -4.89
CA ALA A 95 -4.06 2.54 -6.22
C ALA A 95 -5.57 2.48 -6.48
N ARG A 96 -6.21 1.35 -6.18
CA ARG A 96 -7.67 1.18 -6.32
C ARG A 96 -8.45 2.12 -5.41
N ALA A 97 -8.00 2.31 -4.16
CA ALA A 97 -8.66 3.21 -3.22
C ALA A 97 -8.54 4.67 -3.71
N VAL A 98 -7.35 5.09 -4.14
CA VAL A 98 -7.12 6.44 -4.69
C VAL A 98 -7.91 6.69 -5.97
N ALA A 99 -8.05 5.69 -6.85
CA ALA A 99 -8.84 5.80 -8.07
C ALA A 99 -10.33 6.13 -7.82
N ARG A 100 -10.88 5.82 -6.63
CA ARG A 100 -12.26 6.19 -6.25
C ARG A 100 -12.46 7.68 -6.06
N GLY A 101 -11.39 8.44 -5.82
CA GLY A 101 -11.44 9.90 -5.73
C GLY A 101 -11.43 10.62 -7.10
N SER A 102 -11.68 9.89 -8.19
CA SER A 102 -11.72 10.40 -9.57
C SER A 102 -10.51 11.25 -9.98
N PRO A 103 -9.27 10.82 -9.69
CA PRO A 103 -8.10 11.47 -10.30
C PRO A 103 -8.15 11.29 -11.82
N ARG A 104 -7.47 12.18 -12.55
CA ARG A 104 -7.23 12.01 -13.98
C ARG A 104 -6.48 10.72 -14.27
N GLU A 105 -5.55 10.36 -13.39
CA GLU A 105 -4.68 9.20 -13.53
C GLU A 105 -4.09 8.80 -12.18
N VAL A 106 -3.84 7.50 -11.98
CA VAL A 106 -3.10 6.97 -10.83
C VAL A 106 -1.87 6.24 -11.35
N ILE A 107 -0.69 6.65 -10.90
CA ILE A 107 0.60 6.04 -11.26
C ILE A 107 1.25 5.52 -9.99
N VAL A 108 1.77 4.30 -10.01
CA VAL A 108 2.67 3.81 -8.95
C VAL A 108 4.10 3.97 -9.44
N ALA A 109 4.95 4.62 -8.65
CA ALA A 109 6.34 4.87 -8.99
C ALA A 109 7.25 4.39 -7.86
N VAL A 110 8.15 3.44 -8.14
CA VAL A 110 9.03 2.84 -7.14
C VAL A 110 10.46 2.66 -7.65
N PRO A 111 11.46 2.65 -6.77
CA PRO A 111 12.83 2.33 -7.16
C PRO A 111 13.00 0.90 -7.69
N VAL A 112 12.34 -0.09 -7.10
CA VAL A 112 12.54 -1.50 -7.46
C VAL A 112 11.25 -2.33 -7.37
N ALA A 113 11.04 -3.22 -8.34
CA ALA A 113 9.93 -4.18 -8.33
C ALA A 113 10.30 -5.46 -9.11
N PRO A 114 9.78 -6.66 -8.78
CA PRO A 114 9.98 -7.82 -9.63
C PRO A 114 9.23 -7.68 -10.96
N PRO A 115 9.71 -8.29 -12.06
CA PRO A 115 9.00 -8.32 -13.34
C PRO A 115 7.57 -8.85 -13.26
N GLU A 116 7.28 -9.76 -12.31
CA GLU A 116 5.93 -10.29 -12.08
C GLU A 116 4.97 -9.20 -11.61
N ALA A 117 5.38 -8.37 -10.64
CA ALA A 117 4.55 -7.26 -10.16
C ALA A 117 4.24 -6.27 -11.28
N VAL A 118 5.23 -5.91 -12.11
CA VAL A 118 5.02 -5.03 -13.27
C VAL A 118 3.95 -5.60 -14.23
N ARG A 119 3.99 -6.91 -14.51
CA ARG A 119 2.98 -7.58 -15.34
C ARG A 119 1.59 -7.54 -14.70
N GLU A 120 1.49 -7.82 -13.40
CA GLU A 120 0.22 -7.78 -12.68
C GLU A 120 -0.42 -6.38 -12.68
N PHE A 121 0.39 -5.35 -12.45
CA PHE A 121 -0.06 -3.95 -12.51
C PHE A 121 -0.53 -3.56 -13.91
N ALA A 122 0.22 -3.94 -14.95
CA ALA A 122 -0.17 -3.70 -16.34
C ALA A 122 -1.50 -4.40 -16.70
N ALA A 123 -1.72 -5.63 -16.21
CA ALA A 123 -2.98 -6.36 -16.42
C ALA A 123 -4.18 -5.68 -15.73
N GLU A 124 -3.94 -4.86 -14.71
CA GLU A 124 -4.96 -4.09 -13.99
C GLU A 124 -5.18 -2.68 -14.53
N GLY A 125 -4.40 -2.27 -15.54
CA GLY A 125 -4.45 -0.91 -16.08
C GLY A 125 -3.95 0.16 -15.11
N VAL A 126 -3.11 -0.22 -14.13
CA VAL A 126 -2.44 0.73 -13.23
C VAL A 126 -0.97 0.77 -13.61
N PRO A 127 -0.46 1.89 -14.17
CA PRO A 127 0.96 2.03 -14.48
C PRO A 127 1.83 1.83 -13.24
N LEU A 128 2.81 0.93 -13.34
CA LEU A 128 3.89 0.76 -12.36
C LEU A 128 5.22 1.12 -13.02
N GLU A 129 5.73 2.30 -12.68
CA GLU A 129 7.03 2.80 -13.11
C GLU A 129 8.09 2.37 -12.09
N ALA A 130 8.90 1.37 -12.46
CA ALA A 130 10.00 0.87 -11.64
C ALA A 130 11.35 1.24 -12.26
N LEU A 131 12.29 1.80 -11.48
CA LEU A 131 13.64 2.10 -11.99
C LEU A 131 14.43 0.82 -12.29
N GLU A 132 14.30 -0.20 -11.43
CA GLU A 132 14.91 -1.51 -11.64
C GLU A 132 13.89 -2.65 -11.52
N THR A 133 14.04 -3.67 -12.39
CA THR A 133 13.18 -4.87 -12.41
C THR A 133 13.95 -6.19 -12.28
N PRO A 134 14.66 -6.42 -11.17
CA PRO A 134 15.61 -7.52 -11.02
C PRO A 134 14.92 -8.90 -10.89
N SER A 135 15.61 -9.92 -11.37
CA SER A 135 15.26 -11.33 -11.17
C SER A 135 16.54 -12.13 -10.87
N PRO A 136 16.67 -12.79 -9.71
CA PRO A 136 15.67 -12.92 -8.64
C PRO A 136 15.55 -11.65 -7.76
N PHE A 137 14.33 -11.29 -7.37
CA PHE A 137 14.02 -10.07 -6.60
C PHE A 137 14.12 -10.21 -5.07
N GLY A 138 13.62 -11.32 -4.51
CA GLY A 138 13.36 -11.58 -3.08
C GLY A 138 12.77 -10.45 -2.21
N ALA A 139 13.54 -9.45 -1.76
CA ALA A 139 13.05 -8.42 -0.82
C ALA A 139 13.61 -7.03 -1.13
N VAL A 140 12.77 -6.00 -0.94
CA VAL A 140 13.09 -4.58 -1.20
C VAL A 140 14.38 -4.15 -0.49
N GLY A 141 14.53 -4.50 0.79
CA GLY A 141 15.66 -4.05 1.60
C GLY A 141 17.05 -4.47 1.10
N ARG A 142 17.17 -5.44 0.18
CA ARG A 142 18.50 -5.79 -0.38
C ARG A 142 19.06 -4.68 -1.29
N PHE A 143 18.18 -3.86 -1.86
CA PHE A 143 18.53 -2.83 -2.84
C PHE A 143 18.95 -1.52 -2.18
N TYR A 144 18.96 -1.49 -0.84
CA TYR A 144 19.30 -0.34 -0.03
C TYR A 144 20.52 -0.64 0.86
N VAL A 145 21.48 0.28 0.87
CA VAL A 145 22.62 0.22 1.80
C VAL A 145 22.16 0.44 3.25
N ASP A 146 21.19 1.34 3.44
CA ASP A 146 20.50 1.58 4.71
C ASP A 146 19.00 1.35 4.50
N PHE A 147 18.47 0.33 5.17
CA PHE A 147 17.06 -0.03 5.17
C PHE A 147 16.49 -0.04 6.60
N ARG A 148 16.91 0.92 7.42
CA ARG A 148 16.37 1.07 8.78
C ARG A 148 14.87 1.37 8.75
N GLN A 149 14.20 0.98 9.82
CA GLN A 149 12.79 1.32 10.03
C GLN A 149 12.62 2.84 10.20
N ILE A 150 11.58 3.40 9.57
CA ILE A 150 11.16 4.78 9.73
C ILE A 150 10.06 4.87 10.80
N GLU A 151 10.31 5.68 11.82
CA GLU A 151 9.41 5.85 12.95
C GLU A 151 8.29 6.86 12.66
N ASP A 152 7.14 6.71 13.34
CA ASP A 152 5.98 7.61 13.21
C ASP A 152 6.35 9.09 13.44
N ALA A 153 7.34 9.36 14.31
CA ALA A 153 7.83 10.71 14.58
C ALA A 153 8.50 11.36 13.35
N GLU A 154 9.27 10.58 12.59
CA GLU A 154 9.96 11.04 11.38
C GLU A 154 8.94 11.32 10.26
N VAL A 155 7.96 10.44 10.07
CA VAL A 155 6.86 10.64 9.12
C VAL A 155 6.11 11.94 9.41
N LYS A 156 5.74 12.17 10.68
CA LYS A 156 5.06 13.41 11.10
C LYS A 156 5.92 14.65 10.84
N ALA A 157 7.22 14.58 11.10
CA ALA A 157 8.12 15.72 10.85
C ALA A 157 8.15 16.09 9.35
N VAL A 158 8.27 15.11 8.45
CA VAL A 158 8.27 15.32 6.99
C VAL A 158 6.92 15.89 6.52
N LEU A 159 5.80 15.33 7.00
CA LEU A 159 4.46 15.79 6.64
C LEU A 159 4.13 17.20 7.17
N ARG A 160 4.78 17.64 8.26
CA ARG A 160 4.67 19.01 8.77
C ARG A 160 5.52 19.98 7.96
N ALA A 161 6.66 19.55 7.43
CA ALA A 161 7.54 20.38 6.63
C ALA A 161 6.99 20.64 5.21
N HIS A 162 6.26 19.68 4.63
CA HIS A 162 5.74 19.77 3.25
C HIS A 162 4.23 20.04 3.21
N ARG A 163 3.78 21.03 3.99
CA ARG A 163 2.38 21.47 3.95
C ARG A 163 2.09 22.09 2.59
N ALA A 164 1.04 21.62 1.92
CA ALA A 164 0.42 22.38 0.84
C ALA A 164 -0.10 23.70 1.45
N VAL A 165 0.23 24.81 0.80
CA VAL A 165 -0.21 26.17 1.17
C VAL A 165 -1.65 26.38 0.72
#